data_AF-A0A1U7V7C4-F1
#
_entry.id   AF-A0A1U7V7C4-F1
#
_cell.length_a   1.000
_cell.length_b   1.000
_cell.length_c   1.000
_cell.angle_alpha   90.00
_cell.angle_beta   90.00
_cell.angle_gamma   90.00
#
_symmetry.space_group_name_H-M   'P 1'
#
loop_
_entity.id
_entity.type
_entity.pdbx_description
1 polymer ?
#
loop_
_entity_poly.entity_id
_entity_poly.type
_entity_poly.pdbx_seq_one_letter_code
_entity_poly.pdbx_strand_id
1 'polypeptide(L)'
;MRSTLLNQSGVRFISGIICKSKVVQFERMLFRATRGNMLFNQAVADDEILDPSSNEMVEKVVFVVFFSGEQARTKILKICEAFGANRYPVPEDTTKRRQITQEVLSRLSELETTLDVGLRHRDKALTSIGYHLSKWINMVKTQKAVYDMLNILNSDVTKKCLVGEGWCPIFAKTKIQRGFAACNI
;
A
#
# COMPACT_ATOMS: atom_id res chain seq x y z
N MET A 1 -4.72 -33.12 -31.61
CA MET A 1 -3.50 -33.53 -32.32
C MET A 1 -2.70 -32.35 -32.91
N ARG A 2 -2.57 -31.20 -32.20
CA ARG A 2 -1.73 -30.06 -32.66
C ARG A 2 -0.58 -29.70 -31.70
N SER A 3 -0.51 -30.28 -30.49
CA SER A 3 0.54 -29.94 -29.51
C SER A 3 1.89 -30.64 -29.75
N THR A 4 1.93 -31.70 -30.55
CA THR A 4 3.15 -32.48 -30.79
C THR A 4 4.08 -31.92 -31.86
N LEU A 5 3.66 -30.93 -32.66
CA LEU A 5 4.47 -30.38 -33.76
C LEU A 5 5.43 -29.25 -33.33
N LEU A 6 5.17 -28.56 -32.22
CA LEU A 6 6.06 -27.48 -31.72
C LEU A 6 7.36 -28.03 -31.09
N ASN A 7 7.32 -29.25 -30.56
CA ASN A 7 8.46 -29.88 -29.88
C ASN A 7 9.61 -30.30 -30.83
N GLN A 8 9.43 -30.16 -32.15
CA GLN A 8 10.49 -30.38 -33.15
C GLN A 8 11.25 -29.10 -33.53
N SER A 9 10.80 -27.91 -33.09
CA SER A 9 11.32 -26.63 -33.61
C SER A 9 12.39 -25.96 -32.73
N GLY A 10 12.60 -26.41 -31.48
CA GLY A 10 13.59 -25.81 -30.56
C GLY A 10 13.33 -24.33 -30.21
N VAL A 11 12.17 -23.79 -30.60
CA VAL A 11 11.75 -22.41 -30.31
C VAL A 11 11.12 -22.36 -28.93
N ARG A 12 11.57 -21.40 -28.12
CA ARG A 12 11.09 -21.14 -26.76
C ARG A 12 10.59 -19.72 -26.68
N PHE A 13 9.83 -19.39 -25.63
CA PHE A 13 9.36 -18.04 -25.43
C PHE A 13 9.48 -17.57 -23.96
N ILE A 14 9.50 -16.26 -23.79
CA ILE A 14 9.40 -15.58 -22.50
C ILE A 14 8.27 -14.56 -22.60
N SER A 15 7.37 -14.57 -21.63
CA SER A 15 6.28 -13.61 -21.48
C SER A 15 6.45 -12.75 -20.24
N GLY A 16 5.99 -11.51 -20.33
CA GLY A 16 6.05 -10.60 -19.20
C GLY A 16 5.29 -9.29 -19.41
N ILE A 17 5.44 -8.40 -18.45
CA ILE A 17 4.81 -7.07 -18.40
C ILE A 17 5.91 -6.04 -18.16
N ILE A 18 5.87 -4.92 -18.89
CA ILE A 18 6.83 -3.82 -18.80
C ILE A 18 6.09 -2.47 -18.89
N CYS A 19 6.67 -1.40 -18.33
CA CYS A 19 6.15 -0.03 -18.51
C CYS A 19 6.18 0.38 -19.98
N LYS A 20 5.08 0.96 -20.48
CA LYS A 20 4.94 1.41 -21.88
C LYS A 20 6.05 2.36 -22.31
N SER A 21 6.47 3.26 -21.42
CA SER A 21 7.57 4.21 -21.67
C SER A 21 8.92 3.56 -22.00
N LYS A 22 9.15 2.32 -21.54
CA LYS A 22 10.42 1.60 -21.71
C LYS A 22 10.42 0.63 -22.91
N VAL A 23 9.25 0.35 -23.50
CA VAL A 23 9.04 -0.68 -24.52
C VAL A 23 9.97 -0.52 -25.73
N VAL A 24 10.06 0.68 -26.30
CA VAL A 24 10.87 0.93 -27.51
C VAL A 24 12.35 0.67 -27.27
N GLN A 25 12.86 1.06 -26.09
CA GLN A 25 14.26 0.82 -25.73
C GLN A 25 14.51 -0.66 -25.43
N PHE A 26 13.56 -1.33 -24.79
CA PHE A 26 13.59 -2.75 -24.48
C PHE A 26 13.66 -3.60 -25.75
N GLU A 27 12.76 -3.38 -26.71
CA GLU A 27 12.73 -4.09 -27.99
C GLU A 27 14.04 -3.91 -28.77
N ARG A 28 14.55 -2.67 -28.85
CA ARG A 28 15.83 -2.37 -29.52
C ARG A 28 17.00 -3.11 -28.86
N MET A 29 17.03 -3.19 -27.52
CA MET A 29 18.10 -3.90 -26.82
C MET A 29 18.02 -5.40 -27.04
N LEU A 30 16.82 -5.98 -27.02
CA LEU A 30 16.60 -7.38 -27.35
C LEU A 30 17.08 -7.70 -28.77
N PHE A 31 16.63 -6.92 -29.76
CA PHE A 31 17.02 -7.10 -31.16
C PHE A 31 18.55 -7.07 -31.35
N ARG A 32 19.23 -6.09 -30.73
CA ARG A 32 20.70 -5.97 -30.80
C ARG A 32 21.41 -7.15 -30.12
N ALA A 33 20.95 -7.58 -28.94
CA ALA A 33 21.59 -8.64 -28.18
C ALA A 33 21.45 -10.02 -28.84
N THR A 34 20.33 -10.26 -29.54
CA THR A 34 20.05 -11.49 -30.29
C THR A 34 20.47 -11.42 -31.76
N ARG A 35 20.98 -10.27 -32.23
CA ARG A 35 21.34 -9.99 -33.63
C ARG A 35 20.15 -10.22 -34.58
N GLY A 36 18.95 -9.85 -34.15
CA GLY A 36 17.71 -10.02 -34.91
C GLY A 36 17.10 -11.42 -34.86
N ASN A 37 17.72 -12.39 -34.17
CA ASN A 37 17.21 -13.77 -34.05
C ASN A 37 16.17 -13.91 -32.93
N MET A 38 15.18 -13.01 -32.89
CA MET A 38 14.05 -13.07 -31.97
C MET A 38 12.81 -12.49 -32.64
N LEU A 39 11.63 -12.95 -32.21
CA LEU A 39 10.35 -12.36 -32.58
C LEU A 39 9.72 -11.73 -31.34
N PHE A 40 9.45 -10.42 -31.41
CA PHE A 40 8.83 -9.66 -30.34
C PHE A 40 7.37 -9.35 -30.68
N ASN A 41 6.46 -9.76 -29.81
CA ASN A 41 5.05 -9.39 -29.88
C ASN A 41 4.65 -8.65 -28.61
N GLN A 42 3.79 -7.66 -28.74
CA GLN A 42 3.31 -6.85 -27.62
C GLN A 42 1.83 -6.52 -27.76
N ALA A 43 1.17 -6.31 -26.62
CA ALA A 43 -0.19 -5.82 -26.51
C ALA A 43 -0.27 -4.84 -25.33
N VAL A 44 -0.96 -3.73 -25.53
CA VAL A 44 -1.19 -2.74 -24.46
C VAL A 44 -2.14 -3.38 -23.45
N ALA A 45 -1.86 -3.23 -22.15
CA ALA A 45 -2.80 -3.63 -21.11
C ALA A 45 -3.97 -2.63 -21.09
N ASP A 46 -5.19 -3.12 -20.86
CA ASP A 46 -6.40 -2.30 -20.98
C ASP A 46 -6.46 -1.17 -19.94
N ASP A 47 -5.97 -1.42 -18.72
CA ASP A 47 -6.02 -0.47 -17.61
C ASP A 47 -4.64 -0.03 -17.13
N GLU A 48 -4.55 1.20 -16.61
CA GLU A 48 -3.39 1.66 -15.86
C GLU A 48 -3.25 0.88 -14.55
N ILE A 49 -2.03 0.43 -14.25
CA ILE A 49 -1.76 -0.39 -13.08
C ILE A 49 -0.96 0.46 -12.09
N LEU A 50 -1.39 0.48 -10.83
CA LEU A 50 -0.65 1.11 -9.74
C LEU A 50 0.71 0.41 -9.56
N ASP A 51 1.79 1.15 -9.77
CA ASP A 51 3.13 0.64 -9.53
C ASP A 51 3.39 0.59 -8.01
N PRO A 52 3.67 -0.58 -7.41
CA PRO A 52 3.89 -0.70 -5.97
C PRO A 52 5.13 0.05 -5.49
N SER A 53 6.04 0.46 -6.39
CA SER A 53 7.26 1.18 -6.04
C SER A 53 7.12 2.70 -6.07
N SER A 54 6.40 3.26 -7.06
CA SER A 54 6.17 4.72 -7.19
C SER A 54 4.82 5.17 -6.66
N ASN A 55 3.89 4.24 -6.44
CA ASN A 55 2.50 4.52 -6.08
C ASN A 55 1.76 5.41 -7.10
N GLU A 56 2.17 5.32 -8.37
CA GLU A 56 1.55 6.02 -9.50
C GLU A 56 0.85 5.04 -10.43
N MET A 57 -0.20 5.50 -11.10
CA MET A 57 -0.85 4.75 -12.17
C MET A 57 0.04 4.77 -13.42
N VAL A 58 0.42 3.60 -13.91
CA VAL A 58 1.32 3.47 -15.05
C VAL A 58 0.72 2.56 -16.11
N GLU A 59 0.72 3.02 -17.36
CA GLU A 59 0.40 2.19 -18.51
C GLU A 59 1.44 1.06 -18.67
N LYS A 60 0.97 -0.18 -18.65
CA LYS A 60 1.81 -1.37 -18.83
C LYS A 60 1.52 -2.03 -20.18
N VAL A 61 2.51 -2.75 -20.69
CA VAL A 61 2.44 -3.50 -21.96
C VAL A 61 2.81 -4.94 -21.66
N VAL A 62 1.95 -5.86 -22.11
CA VAL A 62 2.22 -7.31 -22.10
C VAL A 62 3.05 -7.64 -23.32
N PHE A 63 4.11 -8.44 -23.15
CA PHE A 63 4.96 -8.86 -24.25
C PHE A 63 5.20 -10.36 -24.25
N VAL A 64 5.53 -10.88 -25.43
CA VAL A 64 6.04 -12.24 -25.65
C VAL A 64 7.24 -12.16 -26.59
N VAL A 65 8.35 -12.77 -26.18
CA VAL A 65 9.59 -12.87 -26.97
C VAL A 65 9.80 -14.33 -27.34
N PHE A 66 9.77 -14.67 -28.62
CA PHE A 66 10.16 -15.99 -29.12
C PHE A 66 11.64 -15.97 -29.54
N PHE A 67 12.36 -17.04 -29.21
CA PHE A 67 13.79 -17.17 -29.49
C PHE A 67 14.18 -18.66 -29.60
N SER A 68 15.37 -18.92 -30.10
CA SER A 68 15.98 -20.25 -30.09
C SER A 68 17.38 -20.21 -29.47
N GLY A 69 17.76 -21.28 -28.78
CA GLY A 69 19.07 -21.43 -28.13
C GLY A 69 19.19 -20.82 -26.73
N GLU A 70 20.03 -21.43 -25.90
CA GLU A 70 20.19 -21.06 -24.48
C GLU A 70 20.91 -19.70 -24.32
N GLN A 71 21.86 -19.37 -25.19
CA GLN A 71 22.56 -18.08 -25.13
C GLN A 71 21.61 -16.89 -25.31
N ALA A 72 20.64 -17.01 -26.23
CA ALA A 72 19.62 -15.99 -26.43
C ALA A 72 18.76 -15.84 -25.18
N ARG A 73 18.34 -16.96 -24.58
CA ARG A 73 17.59 -16.98 -23.32
C ARG A 73 18.30 -16.20 -22.22
N THR A 74 19.58 -16.49 -21.97
CA THR A 74 20.34 -15.82 -20.90
C THR A 74 20.43 -14.32 -21.12
N LYS A 75 20.63 -13.87 -22.37
CA LYS A 75 20.65 -12.44 -22.72
C LYS A 75 19.29 -11.78 -22.50
N ILE A 76 18.21 -12.41 -22.99
CA ILE A 76 16.84 -11.89 -22.84
C ILE A 76 16.47 -11.76 -21.36
N LEU A 77 16.81 -12.77 -20.55
CA LEU A 77 16.55 -12.75 -19.09
C LEU A 77 17.26 -11.58 -18.39
N LYS A 78 18.54 -11.34 -18.70
CA LYS A 78 19.30 -10.21 -18.16
C LYS A 78 18.72 -8.86 -18.59
N ILE A 79 18.23 -8.76 -19.81
CA ILE A 79 17.58 -7.54 -20.31
C ILE A 79 16.24 -7.31 -19.59
N CYS A 80 15.43 -8.35 -19.39
CA CYS A 80 14.19 -8.24 -18.61
C CYS A 80 14.46 -7.72 -17.19
N GLU A 81 15.51 -8.25 -16.53
CA GLU A 81 15.91 -7.81 -15.19
C GLU A 81 16.38 -6.35 -15.19
N ALA A 82 17.24 -5.95 -16.13
CA ALA A 82 17.75 -4.58 -16.24
C ALA A 82 16.64 -3.54 -16.48
N PHE A 83 15.56 -3.92 -17.17
CA PHE A 83 14.44 -3.04 -17.45
C PHE A 83 13.34 -3.05 -16.36
N GLY A 84 13.46 -3.95 -15.37
CA GLY A 84 12.43 -4.17 -14.35
C GLY A 84 11.16 -4.80 -14.92
N ALA A 85 11.28 -5.66 -15.94
CA ALA A 85 10.14 -6.34 -16.54
C ALA A 85 9.74 -7.57 -15.70
N ASN A 86 8.48 -7.61 -15.28
CA ASN A 86 7.92 -8.73 -14.52
C ASN A 86 7.62 -9.89 -15.48
N ARG A 87 8.23 -11.05 -15.24
CA ARG A 87 8.09 -12.23 -16.09
C ARG A 87 7.13 -13.22 -15.45
N TYR A 88 6.26 -13.82 -16.27
CA TYR A 88 5.30 -14.82 -15.80
C TYR A 88 5.50 -16.14 -16.55
N PRO A 89 5.58 -17.27 -15.83
CA PRO A 89 5.64 -18.58 -16.45
C PRO A 89 4.28 -18.91 -17.08
N VAL A 90 4.27 -19.10 -18.41
CA VAL A 90 3.07 -19.56 -19.12
C VAL A 90 3.36 -20.95 -19.67
N PRO A 91 2.68 -22.01 -19.21
CA PRO A 91 2.87 -23.34 -19.76
C PRO A 91 2.52 -23.39 -21.25
N GLU A 92 3.19 -24.24 -22.01
CA GLU A 92 2.81 -24.51 -23.41
C GLU A 92 1.51 -25.32 -23.50
N ASP A 93 1.29 -26.21 -22.52
CA ASP A 93 0.11 -27.05 -22.49
C ASP A 93 -1.15 -26.25 -22.15
N THR A 94 -2.17 -26.39 -23.00
CA THR A 94 -3.41 -25.63 -22.88
C THR A 94 -4.21 -26.03 -21.64
N THR A 95 -4.13 -27.29 -21.19
CA THR A 95 -4.85 -27.74 -20.00
C THR A 95 -4.21 -27.17 -18.73
N LYS A 96 -2.88 -27.19 -18.64
CA LYS A 96 -2.13 -26.54 -17.55
C LYS A 96 -2.35 -25.03 -17.51
N ARG A 97 -2.40 -24.36 -18.67
CA ARG A 97 -2.74 -22.92 -18.73
C ARG A 97 -4.11 -22.64 -18.12
N ARG A 98 -5.14 -23.41 -18.49
CA ARG A 98 -6.50 -23.25 -17.94
C ARG A 98 -6.53 -23.46 -16.43
N GLN A 99 -5.81 -24.46 -15.91
CA GLN A 99 -5.71 -24.73 -14.48
C GLN A 99 -5.08 -23.54 -13.72
N ILE A 100 -3.94 -23.02 -14.20
CA ILE A 100 -3.31 -21.84 -13.59
C ILE A 100 -4.24 -20.63 -13.64
N THR A 101 -4.95 -20.41 -14.75
CA THR A 101 -5.92 -19.31 -14.84
C THR A 101 -7.04 -19.45 -13.80
N GLN A 102 -7.59 -20.65 -13.62
CA GLN A 102 -8.61 -20.90 -12.61
C GLN A 102 -8.08 -20.68 -11.18
N GLU A 103 -6.87 -21.15 -10.89
CA GLU A 103 -6.21 -20.97 -9.60
C GLU A 103 -5.98 -19.48 -9.30
N VAL A 104 -5.44 -18.72 -10.26
CA VAL A 104 -5.20 -17.28 -10.12
C VAL A 104 -6.50 -16.52 -9.89
N LEU A 105 -7.58 -16.86 -10.62
CA LEU A 105 -8.89 -16.23 -10.44
C LEU A 105 -9.50 -16.54 -9.06
N SER A 106 -9.37 -17.79 -8.59
CA SER A 106 -9.83 -18.17 -7.24
C SER A 106 -9.08 -17.39 -6.16
N ARG A 107 -7.75 -17.30 -6.29
CA ARG A 107 -6.91 -16.57 -5.34
C ARG A 107 -7.18 -15.07 -5.38
N LEU A 108 -7.45 -14.51 -6.56
CA LEU A 108 -7.84 -13.10 -6.69
C LEU A 108 -9.13 -12.83 -5.92
N SER A 109 -10.16 -13.67 -6.10
CA SER A 109 -11.43 -13.53 -5.38
C SER A 109 -11.26 -13.66 -3.85
N GLU A 110 -10.41 -14.58 -3.38
CA GLU A 110 -10.09 -14.70 -1.95
C GLU A 110 -9.37 -13.45 -1.40
N LEU A 111 -8.44 -12.88 -2.17
CA LEU A 111 -7.75 -11.64 -1.80
C LEU A 111 -8.70 -10.44 -1.76
N GLU A 112 -9.62 -10.32 -2.73
CA GLU A 112 -10.64 -9.27 -2.76
C GLU A 112 -11.56 -9.34 -1.54
N THR A 113 -12.03 -10.54 -1.18
CA THR A 113 -12.87 -10.71 0.01
C THR A 113 -12.12 -10.41 1.30
N THR A 114 -10.86 -10.82 1.41
CA THR A 114 -10.00 -10.50 2.56
C THR A 114 -9.75 -9.00 2.67
N LEU A 115 -9.48 -8.33 1.55
CA LEU A 115 -9.29 -6.88 1.49
C LEU A 115 -10.55 -6.14 1.93
N ASP A 116 -11.71 -6.52 1.43
CA ASP A 116 -13.01 -5.93 1.78
C ASP A 116 -13.34 -6.12 3.27
N VAL A 117 -13.09 -7.31 3.84
CA VAL A 117 -13.21 -7.54 5.29
C VAL A 117 -12.24 -6.65 6.08
N GLY A 118 -10.98 -6.53 5.63
CA GLY A 118 -9.97 -5.69 6.25
C GLY A 118 -10.35 -4.20 6.24
N LEU A 119 -10.85 -3.71 5.11
CA LEU A 119 -11.33 -2.33 4.96
C LEU A 119 -12.52 -2.06 5.89
N ARG A 120 -13.52 -2.95 5.92
CA ARG A 120 -14.65 -2.83 6.85
C ARG A 120 -14.21 -2.83 8.31
N HIS A 121 -13.26 -3.70 8.67
CA HIS A 121 -12.72 -3.75 10.03
C HIS A 121 -12.03 -2.43 10.41
N ARG A 122 -11.15 -1.92 9.53
CA ARG A 122 -10.48 -0.64 9.69
C ARG A 122 -11.48 0.50 9.86
N ASP A 123 -12.46 0.59 8.96
CA ASP A 123 -13.43 1.69 8.96
C ASP A 123 -14.33 1.65 10.21
N LYS A 124 -14.70 0.44 10.67
CA LYS A 124 -15.42 0.26 11.95
C LYS A 124 -14.59 0.73 13.14
N ALA A 125 -13.30 0.37 13.19
CA ALA A 125 -12.39 0.79 14.25
C ALA A 125 -12.21 2.31 14.25
N LEU A 126 -11.96 2.91 13.08
CA LEU A 126 -11.81 4.36 12.93
C LEU A 126 -13.08 5.12 13.29
N THR A 127 -14.25 4.60 12.92
CA THR A 127 -15.54 5.22 13.27
C THR A 127 -15.78 5.19 14.78
N SER A 128 -15.47 4.06 15.43
CA SER A 128 -15.56 3.91 16.88
C SER A 128 -14.64 4.89 17.62
N ILE A 129 -13.38 5.01 17.17
CA ILE A 129 -12.43 5.96 17.73
C ILE A 129 -12.89 7.40 17.47
N GLY A 130 -13.33 7.70 16.25
CA GLY A 130 -13.81 9.02 15.84
C GLY A 130 -14.96 9.53 16.71
N TYR A 131 -15.88 8.64 17.11
CA TYR A 131 -17.00 8.97 18.00
C TYR A 131 -16.53 9.44 19.39
N HIS A 132 -15.46 8.87 19.93
CA HIS A 132 -14.96 9.20 21.26
C HIS A 132 -13.84 10.24 21.27
N LEU A 133 -13.20 10.50 20.13
CA LEU A 133 -12.00 11.31 20.01
C LEU A 133 -12.17 12.71 20.60
N SER A 134 -13.24 13.42 20.25
CA SER A 134 -13.50 14.77 20.76
C SER A 134 -13.66 14.81 22.28
N LYS A 135 -14.35 13.81 22.85
CA LYS A 135 -14.52 13.68 24.31
C LYS A 135 -13.18 13.43 24.99
N TRP A 136 -12.36 12.53 24.46
CA TRP A 136 -11.03 12.23 25.00
C TRP A 136 -10.09 13.43 24.91
N ILE A 137 -10.09 14.15 23.78
CA ILE A 137 -9.31 15.37 23.62
C ILE A 137 -9.70 16.41 24.68
N ASN A 138 -11.00 16.64 24.88
CA ASN A 138 -11.48 17.60 25.89
C ASN A 138 -11.10 17.15 27.31
N MET A 139 -11.26 15.87 27.63
CA MET A 139 -10.88 15.32 28.94
C MET A 139 -9.39 15.52 29.22
N VAL A 140 -8.52 15.19 28.27
CA VAL A 140 -7.06 15.36 28.41
C VAL A 140 -6.69 16.83 28.52
N LYS A 141 -7.28 17.71 27.71
CA LYS A 141 -7.04 19.16 27.79
C LYS A 141 -7.46 19.74 29.14
N THR A 142 -8.64 19.37 29.64
CA THR A 142 -9.12 19.82 30.95
C THR A 142 -8.22 19.34 32.08
N GLN A 143 -7.87 18.05 32.10
CA GLN A 143 -6.97 17.49 33.12
C GLN A 143 -5.59 18.16 33.07
N LYS A 144 -5.02 18.33 31.87
CA LYS A 144 -3.76 19.04 31.69
C LYS A 144 -3.83 20.47 32.23
N ALA A 145 -4.88 21.23 31.92
CA ALA A 145 -5.04 22.59 32.42
C ALA A 145 -5.14 22.66 33.96
N VAL A 146 -5.77 21.67 34.59
CA VAL A 146 -5.81 21.55 36.05
C VAL A 146 -4.40 21.31 36.60
N TYR A 147 -3.65 20.34 36.07
CA TYR A 147 -2.29 20.07 36.53
C TYR A 147 -1.34 21.26 36.27
N ASP A 148 -1.48 21.93 35.14
CA ASP A 148 -0.72 23.14 34.82
C ASP A 148 -1.02 24.25 35.84
N MET A 149 -2.28 24.42 36.25
CA MET A 149 -2.65 25.36 37.33
C MET A 149 -2.08 24.95 38.69
N LEU A 150 -2.21 23.67 39.07
CA LEU A 150 -1.69 23.15 40.34
C LEU A 150 -0.17 23.33 40.45
N ASN A 151 0.56 23.22 39.34
CA ASN A 151 2.01 23.42 39.27
C ASN A 151 2.43 24.88 39.53
N ILE A 152 1.54 25.86 39.36
CA ILE A 152 1.82 27.28 39.62
C ILE A 152 1.57 27.62 41.11
N LEU A 153 0.76 26.82 41.81
CA LEU A 153 0.45 27.04 43.23
C LEU A 153 1.63 26.67 44.12
N ASN A 154 1.82 27.39 45.22
CA ASN A 154 2.81 27.06 46.23
C ASN A 154 2.31 25.95 47.14
N SER A 155 3.16 24.97 47.44
CA SER A 155 2.83 23.87 48.35
C SER A 155 3.24 24.19 49.80
N ASP A 156 2.25 24.23 50.71
CA ASP A 156 2.49 24.24 52.15
C ASP A 156 2.49 22.79 52.65
N VAL A 157 3.68 22.22 52.76
CA VAL A 157 3.90 20.81 53.15
C VAL A 157 3.48 20.56 54.61
N THR A 158 3.53 21.59 55.47
CA THR A 158 3.17 21.48 56.89
C THR A 158 1.67 21.34 57.07
N LYS A 159 0.87 22.06 56.26
CA LYS A 159 -0.60 22.02 56.31
C LYS A 159 -1.24 21.08 55.27
N LYS A 160 -0.44 20.48 54.40
CA LYS A 160 -0.89 19.68 53.24
C LYS A 160 -1.90 20.44 52.37
N CYS A 161 -1.63 21.73 52.12
CA CYS A 161 -2.49 22.56 51.28
C CYS A 161 -1.69 23.26 50.17
N LEU A 162 -2.41 23.68 49.12
CA LEU A 162 -1.88 24.52 48.05
C LEU A 162 -2.37 25.95 48.26
N VAL A 163 -1.46 26.91 48.13
CA VAL A 163 -1.72 28.34 48.30
C VAL A 163 -1.44 29.05 46.97
N GLY A 164 -2.40 29.82 46.49
CA GLY A 164 -2.27 30.62 45.29
C GLY A 164 -2.96 31.96 45.41
N GLU A 165 -2.50 32.90 44.61
CA GLU A 165 -3.10 34.22 44.45
C GLU A 165 -3.67 34.34 43.04
N GLY A 166 -4.80 35.03 42.90
CA GLY A 166 -5.47 35.18 41.62
C GLY A 166 -6.36 36.41 41.58
N TRP A 167 -6.52 36.96 40.39
CA TRP A 167 -7.38 38.12 40.14
C TRP A 167 -8.82 37.68 39.92
N CYS A 168 -9.78 38.35 40.58
CA CYS A 168 -11.20 38.16 40.30
C CYS A 168 -11.97 39.50 40.30
N PRO A 169 -12.98 39.67 39.45
CA PRO A 169 -13.86 40.83 39.51
C PRO A 169 -14.66 40.87 40.82
N ILE A 170 -14.83 42.06 41.40
CA ILE A 170 -15.51 42.24 42.69
C ILE A 170 -16.93 41.65 42.68
N PHE A 171 -17.68 41.83 41.58
CA PHE A 171 -19.04 41.30 41.44
C PHE A 171 -19.11 39.77 41.41
N ALA A 172 -18.02 39.08 41.05
CA ALA A 172 -17.97 37.62 40.93
C ALA A 172 -17.60 36.93 42.26
N LYS A 173 -17.17 37.68 43.28
CA LYS A 173 -16.67 37.14 44.56
C LYS A 173 -17.66 36.19 45.22
N THR A 174 -18.94 36.56 45.30
CA THR A 174 -19.99 35.71 45.90
C THR A 174 -20.21 34.43 45.11
N LYS A 175 -20.11 34.47 43.77
CA LYS A 175 -20.25 33.29 42.91
C LYS A 175 -19.09 32.31 43.10
N ILE A 176 -17.87 32.83 43.19
CA ILE A 176 -16.65 32.04 43.43
C ILE A 176 -16.70 31.38 44.82
N GLN A 177 -17.06 32.13 45.88
CA GLN A 177 -17.20 31.58 47.23
C GLN A 177 -18.23 30.46 47.32
N ARG A 178 -19.38 30.60 46.64
CA ARG A 178 -20.37 29.52 46.54
C ARG A 178 -19.84 28.30 45.79
N GLY A 179 -19.05 28.53 44.73
CA GLY A 179 -18.41 27.45 43.97
C GLY A 179 -17.48 26.62 44.84
N PHE A 180 -16.60 27.26 45.62
CA PHE A 180 -15.72 26.56 46.57
C PHE A 180 -16.50 25.80 47.64
N ALA A 181 -17.53 26.41 48.22
CA ALA A 181 -18.37 25.76 49.23
C ALA A 181 -19.12 24.53 48.69
N ALA A 182 -19.52 24.54 47.42
CA ALA A 182 -20.17 23.39 46.78
C ALA A 182 -19.21 22.22 46.49
N CYS A 183 -17.91 22.49 46.41
CA CYS A 183 -16.89 21.47 46.12
C CYS A 183 -16.41 20.70 47.36
N ASN A 184 -16.91 21.00 48.57
CA ASN A 184 -16.46 20.36 49.83
C ASN A 184 -14.92 20.36 49.99
N ILE A 185 -14.26 21.42 49.52
CA ILE A 185 -12.85 21.72 49.77
C ILE A 185 -12.72 22.44 51.11
#